data_AF-A0A2N8F232-F1
#
_entry.id   AF-A0A2N8F232-F1
#
_cell.length_a   1.000
_cell.length_b   1.000
_cell.length_c   1.000
_cell.angle_alpha   90.00
_cell.angle_beta   90.00
_cell.angle_gamma   90.00
#
_symmetry.space_group_name_H-M   'P 1'
#
loop_
_entity.id
_entity.type
_entity.pdbx_description
1 polymer ?
#
loop_
_entity_poly.entity_id
_entity_poly.type
_entity_poly.pdbx_seq_one_letter_code
_entity_poly.pdbx_strand_id
1 'polypeptide(L)'
;MTDMPTGTFTIGDPLRSSGKGKTPIADACAEAEKMLAEYRHALRDGVDADSDRYELVCMHSLIGHKNVGLAYSVELQRAYLLFADADRPQPDYEPLWLLDAAKELTLLMRTLVVPDKSSTATTYWGGVKRGPIIAYRFKLAYAPTSIKF
;
A
#
# COMPACT_ATOMS: atom_id res chain seq x y z
N MET A 1 -4.74 -34.73 -50.59
CA MET A 1 -5.78 -34.09 -49.76
C MET A 1 -6.32 -35.16 -48.84
N THR A 2 -5.97 -35.08 -47.56
CA THR A 2 -6.45 -36.00 -46.52
C THR A 2 -6.60 -35.15 -45.26
N ASP A 3 -7.84 -35.02 -44.80
CA ASP A 3 -8.28 -34.20 -43.69
C ASP A 3 -7.69 -34.64 -42.35
N MET A 4 -7.33 -33.66 -41.51
CA MET A 4 -7.02 -33.86 -40.10
C MET A 4 -8.32 -33.79 -39.26
N PRO A 5 -8.49 -34.62 -38.23
CA PRO A 5 -9.65 -34.55 -37.36
C PRO A 5 -9.58 -33.31 -36.45
N THR A 6 -10.56 -32.43 -36.59
CA THR A 6 -10.80 -31.29 -35.69
C THR A 6 -11.50 -31.81 -34.44
N GLY A 7 -10.79 -31.86 -33.32
CA GLY A 7 -11.36 -32.19 -32.02
C GLY A 7 -12.22 -31.03 -31.51
N THR A 8 -13.54 -31.23 -31.51
CA THR A 8 -14.51 -30.31 -30.90
C THR A 8 -14.46 -30.48 -29.38
N PHE A 9 -13.92 -29.49 -28.67
CA PHE A 9 -14.04 -29.44 -27.20
C PHE A 9 -15.33 -28.69 -26.83
N THR A 10 -16.37 -29.43 -26.50
CA THR A 10 -17.62 -28.89 -25.96
C THR A 10 -17.44 -28.57 -24.48
N ILE A 11 -17.48 -27.27 -24.14
CA ILE A 11 -17.60 -26.84 -22.74
C ILE A 11 -19.03 -27.16 -22.28
N GLY A 12 -19.15 -28.22 -21.49
CA GLY A 12 -20.38 -28.62 -20.82
C GLY A 12 -20.86 -27.56 -19.83
N ASP A 13 -22.18 -27.38 -19.82
CA ASP A 13 -23.07 -26.69 -18.89
C ASP A 13 -22.64 -25.34 -18.27
N PRO A 14 -23.45 -24.27 -18.44
CA PRO A 14 -23.32 -23.09 -17.61
C PRO A 14 -23.70 -23.46 -16.17
N LEU A 15 -22.70 -23.51 -15.28
CA LEU A 15 -22.91 -23.44 -13.84
C LEU A 15 -23.79 -22.23 -13.56
N ARG A 16 -25.07 -22.49 -13.26
CA ARG A 16 -25.98 -21.51 -12.69
C ARG A 16 -25.41 -21.05 -11.35
N SER A 17 -24.59 -20.01 -11.33
CA SER A 17 -24.25 -19.30 -10.10
C SER A 17 -25.45 -18.44 -9.68
N SER A 18 -26.46 -19.10 -9.11
CA SER A 18 -27.52 -18.45 -8.34
C SER A 18 -26.96 -18.14 -6.96
N GLY A 19 -26.31 -16.98 -6.85
CA GLY A 19 -25.82 -16.43 -5.60
C GLY A 19 -25.74 -14.92 -5.74
N LYS A 20 -26.72 -14.21 -5.17
CA LYS A 20 -26.55 -12.80 -4.78
C LYS A 20 -25.36 -12.76 -3.80
N GLY A 21 -24.16 -12.48 -4.28
CA GLY A 21 -22.95 -12.53 -3.47
C GLY A 21 -21.93 -11.55 -4.03
N LYS A 22 -21.40 -10.70 -3.15
CA LYS A 22 -20.52 -9.57 -3.45
C LYS A 22 -19.36 -9.98 -4.37
N THR A 23 -19.01 -9.12 -5.32
CA THR A 23 -17.89 -9.37 -6.22
C THR A 23 -16.57 -9.26 -5.44
N PRO A 24 -15.53 -10.07 -5.74
CA PRO A 24 -14.23 -10.00 -5.06
C PRO A 24 -13.58 -8.61 -5.05
N ILE A 25 -13.91 -7.79 -6.05
CA ILE A 25 -13.47 -6.39 -6.16
C ILE A 25 -14.12 -5.52 -5.08
N ALA A 26 -15.41 -5.70 -4.81
CA ALA A 26 -16.11 -4.93 -3.79
C ALA A 26 -15.55 -5.22 -2.39
N ASP A 27 -15.20 -6.47 -2.11
CA ASP A 27 -14.59 -6.86 -0.83
C ASP A 27 -13.18 -6.27 -0.68
N ALA A 28 -12.37 -6.26 -1.75
CA ALA A 28 -11.05 -5.63 -1.75
C ALA A 28 -11.11 -4.10 -1.56
N CYS A 29 -12.06 -3.42 -2.21
CA CYS A 29 -12.30 -2.00 -2.02
C CYS A 29 -12.74 -1.67 -0.59
N ALA A 30 -13.69 -2.43 -0.04
CA ALA A 30 -14.15 -2.25 1.34
C ALA A 30 -13.03 -2.47 2.36
N GLU A 31 -12.12 -3.40 2.09
CA GLU A 31 -10.94 -3.62 2.93
C GLU A 31 -9.94 -2.46 2.83
N ALA A 32 -9.65 -1.98 1.62
CA ALA A 32 -8.79 -0.81 1.42
C ALA A 32 -9.35 0.45 2.10
N GLU A 33 -10.66 0.67 2.05
CA GLU A 33 -11.33 1.79 2.75
C GLU A 33 -11.19 1.70 4.27
N LYS A 34 -11.34 0.50 4.84
CA LYS A 34 -11.09 0.28 6.28
C LYS A 34 -9.65 0.59 6.63
N MET A 35 -8.70 0.09 5.84
CA MET A 35 -7.28 0.33 6.08
C MET A 35 -6.90 1.81 5.96
N LEU A 36 -7.48 2.53 4.99
CA LEU A 36 -7.34 3.99 4.88
C LEU A 36 -7.82 4.71 6.14
N ALA A 37 -8.93 4.29 6.73
CA ALA A 37 -9.42 4.88 7.98
C ALA A 37 -8.43 4.66 9.12
N GLU A 38 -7.92 3.42 9.30
CA GLU A 38 -6.93 3.09 10.32
C GLU A 38 -5.63 3.90 10.13
N TYR A 39 -5.14 4.02 8.89
CA TYR A 39 -3.95 4.82 8.58
C TYR A 39 -4.16 6.31 8.82
N ARG A 40 -5.35 6.84 8.53
CA ARG A 40 -5.68 8.24 8.82
C ARG A 40 -5.71 8.51 10.33
N HIS A 41 -6.26 7.59 11.13
CA HIS A 41 -6.23 7.68 12.58
C HIS A 41 -4.78 7.64 13.11
N ALA A 42 -3.97 6.67 12.65
CA ALA A 42 -2.57 6.56 13.05
C ALA A 42 -1.74 7.80 12.69
N LEU A 43 -1.97 8.42 11.52
CA LEU A 43 -1.32 9.68 11.17
C LEU A 43 -1.75 10.82 12.10
N ARG A 44 -3.02 10.93 12.45
CA ARG A 44 -3.47 11.96 13.40
C ARG A 44 -2.85 11.78 14.78
N ASP A 45 -2.80 10.56 15.29
CA ASP A 45 -2.21 10.30 16.61
C ASP A 45 -0.69 10.46 16.61
N GLY A 46 -0.06 10.24 15.44
CA GLY A 46 1.39 10.16 15.29
C GLY A 46 2.10 11.42 14.81
N VAL A 47 1.50 12.13 13.84
CA VAL A 47 2.02 13.35 13.24
C VAL A 47 1.12 14.58 13.47
N ASP A 48 0.03 14.40 14.22
CA ASP A 48 -0.84 15.45 14.79
C ASP A 48 -1.13 16.61 13.83
N ALA A 49 -0.66 17.81 14.14
CA ALA A 49 -0.96 19.05 13.42
C ALA A 49 -0.56 19.05 11.93
N ASP A 50 0.38 18.20 11.51
CA ASP A 50 0.78 18.09 10.11
C ASP A 50 -0.04 17.04 9.34
N SER A 51 -0.88 16.23 10.00
CA SER A 51 -1.60 15.10 9.39
C SER A 51 -2.48 15.49 8.20
N ASP A 52 -3.14 16.66 8.26
CA ASP A 52 -4.01 17.15 7.20
C ASP A 52 -3.25 17.61 5.94
N ARG A 53 -1.92 17.74 6.01
CA ARG A 53 -1.04 18.09 4.88
C ARG A 53 -0.58 16.87 4.09
N TYR A 54 -0.96 15.68 4.53
CA TYR A 54 -0.64 14.42 3.87
C TYR A 54 -1.82 13.92 3.05
N GLU A 55 -1.56 13.65 1.77
CA GLU A 55 -2.41 12.80 0.96
C GLU A 55 -2.16 11.34 1.36
N LEU A 56 -3.21 10.55 1.43
CA LEU A 56 -3.15 9.16 1.89
C LEU A 56 -3.78 8.23 0.87
N VAL A 57 -3.02 7.21 0.46
CA VAL A 57 -3.46 6.14 -0.43
C VAL A 57 -3.19 4.78 0.20
N CYS A 58 -4.01 3.78 -0.10
CA CYS A 58 -3.80 2.40 0.33
C CYS A 58 -3.47 1.56 -0.89
N MET A 59 -2.26 1.04 -0.93
CA MET A 59 -1.75 0.21 -2.00
C MET A 59 -2.11 -1.24 -1.72
N HIS A 60 -2.65 -1.94 -2.72
CA HIS A 60 -3.01 -3.35 -2.56
C HIS A 60 -1.80 -4.23 -2.22
N SER A 61 -0.65 -3.96 -2.84
CA SER A 61 0.61 -4.65 -2.58
C SER A 61 1.81 -3.72 -2.81
N LEU A 62 2.78 -3.74 -1.90
CA LEU A 62 4.08 -3.08 -2.05
C LEU A 62 5.16 -3.93 -1.37
N ILE A 63 6.19 -4.32 -2.11
CA ILE A 63 7.39 -5.07 -1.61
C ILE A 63 6.97 -6.34 -0.83
N GLY A 64 5.98 -7.06 -1.35
CA GLY A 64 5.49 -8.31 -0.74
C GLY A 64 4.51 -8.13 0.42
N HIS A 65 4.21 -6.90 0.84
CA HIS A 65 3.22 -6.60 1.88
C HIS A 65 1.90 -6.14 1.26
N LYS A 66 0.77 -6.53 1.86
CA LYS A 66 -0.56 -6.17 1.39
C LYS A 66 -1.10 -4.96 2.13
N ASN A 67 -2.01 -4.23 1.48
CA ASN A 67 -2.73 -3.09 2.06
C ASN A 67 -1.81 -2.04 2.70
N VAL A 68 -0.69 -1.73 2.06
CA VAL A 68 0.31 -0.79 2.59
C VAL A 68 -0.20 0.64 2.42
N GLY A 69 -0.20 1.41 3.50
CA GLY A 69 -0.54 2.83 3.43
C GLY A 69 0.66 3.64 2.93
N LEU A 70 0.41 4.58 2.02
CA LEU A 70 1.37 5.61 1.64
C LEU A 70 0.76 6.97 1.96
N ALA A 71 1.37 7.65 2.93
CA ALA A 71 1.06 9.04 3.23
C ALA A 71 2.17 9.92 2.65
N TYR A 72 1.85 10.94 1.85
CA TYR A 72 2.85 11.82 1.30
C TYR A 72 2.42 13.27 1.31
N SER A 73 3.40 14.16 1.39
CA SER A 73 3.21 15.60 1.31
C SER A 73 4.34 16.18 0.47
N VAL A 74 3.97 16.72 -0.69
CA VAL A 74 4.90 17.44 -1.57
C VAL A 74 5.43 18.67 -0.84
N GLU A 75 4.55 19.39 -0.15
CA GLU A 75 4.86 20.61 0.60
C GLU A 75 5.92 20.35 1.68
N LEU A 76 5.76 19.27 2.44
CA LEU A 76 6.72 18.85 3.47
C LEU A 76 7.90 18.06 2.91
N GLN A 77 7.88 17.70 1.63
CA GLN A 77 8.86 16.83 0.97
C GLN A 77 9.06 15.49 1.71
N ARG A 78 7.97 14.92 2.21
CA ARG A 78 7.99 13.72 3.06
C ARG A 78 7.01 12.67 2.55
N ALA A 79 7.37 11.41 2.74
CA ALA A 79 6.49 10.28 2.58
C ALA A 79 6.63 9.33 3.77
N TYR A 80 5.56 8.62 4.10
CA TYR A 80 5.51 7.56 5.09
C TYR A 80 4.92 6.31 4.46
N LEU A 81 5.60 5.18 4.63
CA LEU A 81 4.97 3.88 4.44
C LEU A 81 4.42 3.41 5.78
N LEU A 82 3.15 3.01 5.78
CA LEU A 82 2.37 2.62 6.95
C LEU A 82 1.97 1.14 6.83
N PHE A 83 2.24 0.37 7.88
CA PHE A 83 1.99 -1.07 7.96
C PHE A 83 1.19 -1.38 9.21
N ALA A 84 0.23 -2.31 9.13
CA ALA A 84 -0.34 -2.91 10.33
C ALA A 84 0.63 -3.94 10.89
N ASP A 85 0.83 -3.92 12.22
CA ASP A 85 1.76 -4.73 13.04
C ASP A 85 2.37 -5.99 12.41
N ALA A 86 1.54 -6.93 11.91
CA ALA A 86 1.98 -8.21 11.34
C ALA A 86 2.84 -8.10 10.05
N ASP A 87 2.87 -6.93 9.42
CA ASP A 87 3.51 -6.69 8.11
C ASP A 87 4.87 -5.98 8.22
N ARG A 88 5.53 -5.96 9.38
CA ARG A 88 6.85 -5.31 9.53
C ARG A 88 7.98 -6.16 8.89
N PRO A 89 8.97 -5.54 8.21
CA PRO A 89 10.20 -6.24 7.82
C PRO A 89 11.00 -6.74 9.04
N GLN A 90 11.75 -7.84 8.85
CA GLN A 90 12.64 -8.36 9.90
C GLN A 90 13.72 -7.33 10.25
N PRO A 91 14.06 -7.11 11.54
CA PRO A 91 14.98 -6.05 11.96
C PRO A 91 16.34 -6.09 11.26
N ASP A 92 16.93 -7.27 11.09
CA ASP A 92 18.26 -7.43 10.48
C ASP A 92 18.27 -7.12 8.96
N TYR A 93 17.09 -7.18 8.33
CA TYR A 93 16.89 -6.88 6.91
C TYR A 93 16.32 -5.48 6.66
N GLU A 94 15.92 -4.76 7.73
CA GLU A 94 15.25 -3.45 7.64
C GLU A 94 16.03 -2.43 6.79
N PRO A 95 17.37 -2.28 6.89
CA PRO A 95 18.09 -1.31 6.06
C PRO A 95 18.03 -1.62 4.55
N LEU A 96 18.12 -2.90 4.17
CA LEU A 96 18.02 -3.31 2.77
C LEU A 96 16.59 -3.13 2.26
N TRP A 97 15.61 -3.52 3.08
CA TRP A 97 14.21 -3.32 2.78
C TRP A 97 13.87 -1.84 2.57
N LEU A 98 14.40 -0.93 3.40
CA LEU A 98 14.21 0.52 3.24
C LEU A 98 14.76 1.04 1.90
N LEU A 99 15.88 0.50 1.43
CA LEU A 99 16.43 0.86 0.13
C LEU A 99 15.54 0.37 -1.02
N ASP A 100 15.03 -0.84 -0.93
CA ASP A 100 14.11 -1.37 -1.94
C ASP A 100 12.77 -0.63 -1.92
N ALA A 101 12.29 -0.25 -0.75
CA ALA A 101 11.12 0.62 -0.60
C ALA A 101 11.31 1.99 -1.24
N ALA A 102 12.48 2.60 -1.03
CA ALA A 102 12.81 3.88 -1.66
C ALA A 102 12.86 3.78 -3.20
N LYS A 103 13.36 2.66 -3.75
CA LYS A 103 13.36 2.42 -5.20
C LYS A 103 11.94 2.30 -5.74
N GLU A 104 11.09 1.48 -5.11
CA GLU A 104 9.70 1.31 -5.53
C GLU A 104 8.91 2.61 -5.43
N LEU A 105 9.08 3.37 -4.34
CA LEU A 105 8.48 4.70 -4.20
C LEU A 105 9.00 5.68 -5.25
N THR A 106 10.28 5.60 -5.62
CA THR A 106 10.83 6.45 -6.69
C THR A 106 10.15 6.18 -8.03
N LEU A 107 9.92 4.91 -8.36
CA LEU A 107 9.21 4.50 -9.57
C LEU A 107 7.74 4.91 -9.52
N LEU A 108 7.07 4.64 -8.40
CA LEU A 108 5.65 4.90 -8.19
C LEU A 108 5.34 6.40 -8.24
N MET A 109 6.08 7.19 -7.47
CA MET A 109 5.85 8.64 -7.30
C MET A 109 6.51 9.47 -8.41
N ARG A 110 7.34 8.84 -9.26
CA ARG A 110 8.14 9.48 -10.33
C ARG A 110 8.99 10.64 -9.82
N THR A 111 9.48 10.52 -8.59
CA THR A 111 10.38 11.47 -7.92
C THR A 111 11.44 10.70 -7.17
N LEU A 112 12.66 11.23 -7.04
CA LEU A 112 13.67 10.61 -6.20
C LEU A 112 13.21 10.56 -4.74
N VAL A 113 13.04 9.35 -4.21
CA VAL A 113 12.72 9.08 -2.82
C VAL A 113 13.92 8.41 -2.16
N VAL A 114 14.28 8.85 -0.96
CA VAL A 114 15.37 8.26 -0.18
C VAL A 114 14.90 7.94 1.23
N PRO A 115 15.42 6.87 1.88
CA PRO A 115 15.15 6.65 3.29
C PRO A 115 15.63 7.86 4.09
N ASP A 116 14.84 8.29 5.06
CA ASP A 116 15.30 9.32 5.98
C ASP A 116 16.40 8.72 6.87
N LYS A 117 17.49 9.46 7.11
CA LYS A 117 18.59 9.01 8.00
C LYS A 117 18.12 8.74 9.44
N SER A 118 16.99 9.31 9.82
CA SER A 118 16.33 9.08 11.11
C SER A 118 15.11 8.16 11.01
N SER A 119 14.95 7.43 9.90
CA SER A 119 13.87 6.48 9.68
C SER A 119 14.08 5.21 10.51
N THR A 120 14.04 5.33 11.83
CA THR A 120 13.64 4.23 12.69
C THR A 120 12.13 4.07 12.58
N ALA A 121 11.66 2.82 12.58
CA ALA A 121 10.23 2.53 12.61
C ALA A 121 9.54 3.31 13.74
N THR A 122 8.54 4.12 13.39
CA THR A 122 7.73 4.84 14.39
C THR A 122 6.44 4.07 14.60
N THR A 123 6.10 3.81 15.86
CA THR A 123 4.90 3.05 16.22
C THR A 123 3.79 4.00 16.63
N TYR A 124 2.65 3.93 15.94
CA TYR A 124 1.45 4.70 16.24
C TYR A 124 0.35 3.80 16.77
N TRP A 125 -0.24 4.19 17.89
CA TRP A 125 -1.31 3.46 18.58
C TRP A 125 -2.69 3.98 18.16
N GLY A 126 -2.94 4.01 16.85
CA GLY A 126 -4.18 4.54 16.26
C GLY A 126 -5.00 3.53 15.44
N GLY A 127 -4.62 2.25 15.43
CA GLY A 127 -5.31 1.18 14.72
C GLY A 127 -6.33 0.47 15.62
N VAL A 128 -7.60 0.88 15.59
CA VAL A 128 -8.62 0.53 16.60
C VAL A 128 -8.94 -0.98 16.61
N LYS A 129 -8.56 -1.73 15.56
CA LYS A 129 -8.87 -3.17 15.44
C LYS A 129 -7.72 -4.10 15.10
N ARG A 130 -6.57 -3.61 14.65
CA ARG A 130 -5.49 -4.46 14.07
C ARG A 130 -4.13 -4.34 14.74
N GLY A 131 -4.05 -3.63 15.87
CA GLY A 131 -2.79 -3.41 16.58
C GLY A 131 -2.08 -2.12 16.11
N PRO A 132 -0.83 -1.93 16.53
CA PRO A 132 -0.10 -0.72 16.19
C PRO A 132 0.12 -0.58 14.67
N ILE A 133 0.12 0.66 14.20
CA ILE A 133 0.59 0.98 12.86
C ILE A 133 2.07 1.35 12.94
N ILE A 134 2.89 0.70 12.12
CA ILE A 134 4.32 0.97 12.00
C ILE A 134 4.55 1.87 10.79
N ALA A 135 5.29 2.95 10.99
CA ALA A 135 5.58 3.94 9.97
C ALA A 135 7.08 4.08 9.70
N TYR A 136 7.46 4.05 8.43
CA TYR A 136 8.82 4.33 7.97
C TYR A 136 8.84 5.63 7.18
N ARG A 137 9.78 6.52 7.50
CA ARG A 137 9.83 7.87 6.93
C ARG A 137 10.82 7.95 5.78
N PHE A 138 10.38 8.59 4.72
CA PHE A 138 11.17 8.84 3.52
C PHE A 138 11.16 10.33 3.19
N LYS A 139 12.23 10.77 2.55
CA LYS A 139 12.37 12.14 2.03
C LYS A 139 12.13 12.12 0.52
N LEU A 140 11.31 13.05 0.05
CA LEU A 140 11.17 13.37 -1.37
C LEU A 140 12.32 14.31 -1.74
N ALA A 141 13.43 13.76 -2.26
CA ALA A 141 14.63 14.52 -2.55
C ALA A 141 14.44 15.53 -3.71
N TYR A 142 13.46 15.28 -4.57
CA TYR A 142 13.06 16.18 -5.65
C TYR A 142 11.53 16.29 -5.72
N ALA A 143 10.92 17.01 -4.76
CA ALA A 143 9.47 17.07 -4.66
C ALA A 143 8.83 17.67 -5.93
N PRO A 144 8.02 16.89 -6.69
CA PRO A 144 7.32 17.38 -7.87
C PRO A 144 6.13 18.24 -7.45
N THR A 145 5.65 19.15 -8.30
CA THR A 145 4.49 20.01 -7.98
C THR A 145 3.22 19.23 -7.61
N SER A 146 3.07 18.01 -8.12
CA SER A 146 2.00 17.08 -7.78
C SER A 146 2.44 15.65 -8.04
N ILE A 147 1.90 14.69 -7.30
CA ILE A 147 2.11 13.26 -7.51
C ILE A 147 0.83 12.64 -8.07
N LYS A 148 0.94 11.74 -9.05
CA LYS A 148 -0.19 11.06 -9.68
C LYS A 148 0.09 9.56 -9.69
N PHE A 149 -0.85 8.77 -9.16
CA PHE A 149 -0.82 7.30 -9.14
C PHE A 149 -1.71 6.71 -10.23
#